data_AF-A0AAW6KGI3-F1
#
_entry.id   AF-A0AAW6KGI3-F1
#
_cell.length_a   1.000
_cell.length_b   1.000
_cell.length_c   1.000
_cell.angle_alpha   90.00
_cell.angle_beta   90.00
_cell.angle_gamma   90.00
#
_symmetry.space_group_name_H-M   'P 1'
#
loop_
_entity.id
_entity.type
_entity.pdbx_description
1 polymer ?
#
loop_
_entity_poly.entity_id
_entity_poly.type
_entity_poly.pdbx_seq_one_letter_code
_entity_poly.pdbx_strand_id
1 'polypeptide(L)' 'MKKKMNTQDAIVEAAFTLIAQHGLKGTSLSMIASEVGISKPAIYYYFPSKEELVDYLFHIVFDDHNFSEFFSINEYTK' A
#
# COMPACT_ATOMS: atom_id res chain seq x y z
N MET A 1 -10.13 19.47 7.27
CA MET A 1 -11.07 18.47 7.83
C MET A 1 -10.43 17.11 7.68
N LYS A 2 -10.20 16.33 8.75
CA LYS A 2 -9.67 14.96 8.62
C LYS A 2 -10.71 14.13 7.85
N LYS A 3 -10.35 13.61 6.67
CA LYS A 3 -11.18 12.66 5.92
C LYS A 3 -11.50 11.50 6.87
N LYS A 4 -12.76 11.10 6.96
CA LYS A 4 -13.15 9.95 7.79
C LYS A 4 -12.47 8.72 7.18
N MET A 5 -11.44 8.19 7.87
CA MET A 5 -10.72 6.99 7.43
C MET A 5 -11.71 5.85 7.29
N ASN A 6 -11.76 5.27 6.10
CA ASN A 6 -12.47 4.02 5.87
C ASN A 6 -11.52 2.84 6.15
N THR A 7 -12.06 1.61 6.12
CA THR A 7 -11.26 0.40 6.38
C THR A 7 -10.11 0.22 5.38
N GLN A 8 -10.30 0.62 4.13
CA GLN A 8 -9.26 0.55 3.10
C GLN A 8 -8.09 1.48 3.43
N ASP A 9 -8.36 2.71 3.88
CA ASP A 9 -7.33 3.67 4.33
C ASP A 9 -6.53 3.09 5.51
N ALA A 10 -7.22 2.47 6.48
CA ALA A 10 -6.57 1.81 7.63
C ALA A 10 -5.70 0.62 7.21
N ILE A 11 -6.14 -0.18 6.22
CA ILE A 11 -5.34 -1.27 5.64
C ILE A 11 -4.06 -0.73 5.01
N VAL A 12 -4.13 0.37 4.25
CA VAL A 12 -2.97 0.98 3.60
C VAL A 12 -1.96 1.52 4.63
N GLU A 13 -2.44 2.22 5.65
CA GLU A 13 -1.58 2.76 6.72
C GLU A 13 -0.86 1.65 7.51
N ALA A 14 -1.60 0.59 7.87
CA ALA A 14 -1.03 -0.58 8.54
C ALA A 14 -0.01 -1.29 7.64
N ALA A 15 -0.32 -1.45 6.35
CA ALA A 15 0.60 -2.05 5.39
C ALA A 15 1.89 -1.25 5.22
N PHE A 16 1.80 0.08 5.09
CA PHE A 16 2.97 0.96 5.01
C PHE A 16 3.89 0.76 6.23
N THR A 17 3.31 0.80 7.43
CA THR A 17 4.04 0.66 8.69
C THR A 17 4.71 -0.71 8.80
N LEU A 18 3.97 -1.79 8.54
CA LEU A 18 4.48 -3.15 8.66
C LEU A 18 5.51 -3.48 7.58
N ILE A 19 5.36 -2.98 6.36
CA ILE A 19 6.34 -3.14 5.29
C ILE A 19 7.62 -2.37 5.62
N ALA A 20 7.53 -1.17 6.19
CA ALA A 20 8.70 -0.41 6.63
C ALA A 20 9.47 -1.14 7.75
N GLN A 21 8.77 -1.85 8.64
CA GLN A 21 9.38 -2.58 9.77
C GLN A 21 9.92 -3.97 9.38
N HIS A 22 9.24 -4.69 8.49
CA HIS A 22 9.51 -6.11 8.21
C HIS A 22 9.92 -6.40 6.76
N GLY A 23 9.90 -5.38 5.90
CA GLY A 23 10.09 -5.51 4.46
C GLY A 23 8.92 -6.21 3.76
N LEU A 24 8.84 -6.06 2.44
CA LEU A 24 7.76 -6.63 1.62
C LEU A 24 7.58 -8.14 1.79
N LYS A 25 8.68 -8.91 1.94
CA LYS A 25 8.63 -10.36 2.11
C LYS A 25 8.16 -10.77 3.51
N GLY A 26 8.50 -9.99 4.54
CA GLY A 26 8.14 -10.27 5.94
C GLY A 26 6.69 -9.94 6.30
N THR A 27 6.04 -9.09 5.50
CA THR A 27 4.65 -8.69 5.73
C THR A 27 3.67 -9.56 4.94
N SER A 28 2.60 -10.00 5.60
CA SER A 28 1.50 -10.76 4.99
C SER A 28 0.16 -10.04 5.15
N LEU A 29 -0.81 -10.31 4.26
CA LEU A 29 -2.17 -9.78 4.39
C LEU A 29 -2.84 -10.19 5.71
N SER A 30 -2.51 -11.38 6.24
CA SER A 30 -3.06 -11.81 7.53
C SER A 30 -2.51 -10.99 8.70
N MET A 31 -1.23 -10.61 8.65
CA MET A 31 -0.63 -9.71 9.65
C MET A 31 -1.26 -8.32 9.60
N ILE A 32 -1.47 -7.78 8.39
CA ILE A 32 -2.13 -6.48 8.18
C ILE A 32 -3.58 -6.52 8.68
N ALA A 33 -4.33 -7.59 8.38
CA ALA A 33 -5.70 -7.75 8.86
C ALA A 33 -5.79 -7.75 10.40
N SER A 34 -4.86 -8.45 11.06
CA SER A 34 -4.77 -8.47 12.51
C SER A 34 -4.47 -7.08 13.09
N GLU A 35 -3.55 -6.33 12.50
CA GLU A 35 -3.20 -4.96 12.92
C GLU A 35 -4.40 -4.02 12.83
N VAL A 36 -5.17 -4.11 11.75
CA VAL A 36 -6.37 -3.29 11.53
C VAL A 36 -7.57 -3.76 12.39
N GLY A 37 -7.51 -4.98 12.92
CA GLY A 37 -8.61 -5.58 13.68
C GLY A 37 -9.76 -6.10 12.81
N ILE A 38 -9.47 -6.54 11.58
CA ILE A 38 -10.45 -7.14 10.67
C ILE A 38 -10.18 -8.63 10.43
N SER A 39 -11.19 -9.34 9.95
CA SER A 39 -11.04 -10.76 9.63
C SER A 39 -10.17 -10.98 8.39
N LYS A 40 -9.54 -12.15 8.31
CA LYS A 40 -8.77 -12.55 7.12
C LYS A 40 -9.63 -12.52 5.84
N PRO A 41 -10.88 -13.03 5.79
CA PRO A 41 -11.72 -12.86 4.61
C PRO A 41 -12.01 -11.39 4.26
N ALA A 42 -12.16 -10.52 5.26
CA ALA A 42 -12.43 -9.11 5.02
C ALA A 42 -11.26 -8.41 4.33
N ILE A 43 -10.00 -8.70 4.66
CA ILE A 43 -8.88 -8.06 3.93
C ILE A 43 -8.83 -8.50 2.46
N TYR A 44 -9.14 -9.77 2.16
CA TYR A 44 -9.19 -10.25 0.78
C TYR A 44 -10.32 -9.63 -0.06
N TYR A 45 -11.36 -9.10 0.58
CA TYR A 45 -12.38 -8.30 -0.11
C TYR A 45 -11.83 -6.96 -0.60
N TYR A 46 -10.93 -6.33 0.16
CA TYR A 46 -10.29 -5.06 -0.25
C TYR A 46 -9.09 -5.27 -1.16
N PHE A 47 -8.26 -6.27 -0.86
CA PHE A 47 -7.03 -6.56 -1.59
C PHE A 47 -6.91 -8.08 -1.80
N PRO A 48 -7.25 -8.58 -3.00
CA PRO A 48 -7.18 -10.01 -3.33
C PRO A 48 -5.77 -10.61 -3.19
N SER A 49 -4.73 -9.79 -3.37
CA SER A 49 -3.32 -10.19 -3.29
C SER A 49 -2.47 -9.15 -2.55
N LYS A 50 -1.27 -9.56 -2.10
CA LYS A 50 -0.33 -8.63 -1.46
C LYS A 50 0.23 -7.66 -2.50
N GLU A 51 0.41 -8.15 -3.71
CA GLU A 51 0.90 -7.42 -4.87
C GLU A 51 -0.04 -6.26 -5.20
N GLU A 52 -1.36 -6.49 -5.30
CA GLU A 52 -2.34 -5.42 -5.52
C GLU A 52 -2.37 -4.38 -4.39
N LEU A 53 -2.24 -4.81 -3.14
CA LEU A 53 -2.12 -3.88 -2.00
C LEU A 53 -0.87 -3.01 -2.14
N VAL A 54 0.25 -3.63 -2.52
CA VAL A 54 1.53 -2.95 -2.65
C VAL A 54 1.49 -1.97 -3.81
N ASP A 55 0.94 -2.35 -4.96
CA ASP A 55 0.75 -1.47 -6.10
C ASP A 55 -0.13 -0.27 -5.74
N TYR A 56 -1.23 -0.49 -5.02
CA TYR A 56 -2.09 0.59 -4.53
C TYR A 56 -1.39 1.49 -3.51
N LEU A 57 -0.59 0.92 -2.61
CA LEU A 57 0.23 1.67 -1.66
C LEU A 57 1.28 2.53 -2.38
N PHE A 58 1.97 1.97 -3.37
CA PHE A 58 2.90 2.70 -4.22
C PHE A 58 2.19 3.82 -4.96
N HIS A 59 1.02 3.57 -5.53
CA HIS A 59 0.24 4.62 -6.17
C HIS A 59 -0.05 5.76 -5.20
N ILE A 60 -0.55 5.48 -3.99
CA ILE A 60 -0.81 6.52 -2.98
C ILE A 60 0.45 7.29 -2.57
N VAL A 61 1.57 6.60 -2.35
CA VAL A 61 2.81 7.23 -1.87
C VAL A 61 3.47 8.07 -2.97
N PHE A 62 3.30 7.70 -4.24
CA PHE A 62 3.97 8.32 -5.37
C PHE A 62 3.05 9.15 -6.28
N ASP A 63 1.72 9.18 -6.08
CA ASP A 63 0.80 9.96 -6.93
C ASP A 63 1.05 11.47 -6.87
N ASP A 64 1.53 11.98 -5.73
CA ASP A 64 1.93 13.39 -5.57
C ASP A 64 3.29 13.69 -6.22
N HIS A 65 3.99 12.68 -6.72
CA HIS A 65 5.29 12.81 -7.35
C HIS A 65 5.19 12.38 -8.81
N ASN A 66 4.87 13.34 -9.70
CA ASN A 66 5.15 13.18 -11.13
C ASN A 66 6.62 12.82 -11.28
N PHE A 67 6.92 11.53 -11.45
CA PHE A 67 8.30 11.06 -11.62
C PHE A 67 8.93 11.73 -12.85
N SER A 68 8.11 12.16 -13.81
CA SER A 68 8.44 12.99 -14.98
C SER A 68 8.94 14.40 -14.66
N GLU A 69 8.63 14.98 -13.49
CA GLU A 69 9.22 16.24 -13.04
C GLU A 69 10.69 16.07 -12.61
N PHE A 70 11.07 14.86 -12.18
CA PHE A 70 12.41 14.57 -11.68
C PHE A 70 13.28 13.79 -12.68
N PHE A 71 12.66 12.97 -13.53
CA PHE A 71 13.36 12.09 -14.47
C PHE A 71 12.57 11.95 -15.77
N SER A 72 13.21 12.29 -16.90
CA SER A 72 12.69 11.94 -18.22
C SER A 72 13.05 10.49 -18.54
N ILE A 73 12.05 9.60 -18.59
CA ILE A 73 12.25 8.17 -18.92
C ILE A 73 13.01 8.01 -20.26
N ASN A 74 12.75 8.88 -21.23
CA ASN A 74 13.42 8.91 -22.53
C ASN A 74 14.93 9.18 -22.47
N GLU A 75 15.48 9.65 -21.34
CA GLU A 75 16.92 9.84 -21.16
C GLU A 75 17.65 8.55 -20.76
N TYR A 76 16.93 7.56 -20.21
CA TYR A 76 17.50 6.35 -19.62
C TYR A 76 17.08 5.06 -20.32
N THR A 77 16.07 5.11 -21.16
CA THR A 77 15.72 4.01 -22.07
C THR A 77 15.93 4.48 -23.51
N LYS A 78 16.92 3.87 -24.17
CA LYS A 78 17.15 3.96 -25.62
C LYS A 78 16.21 3.04 -26.38
#